data_AF-A0A1G3L6A9-F1
#
_entry.id   AF-A0A1G3L6A9-F1
#
_cell.length_a   1.000
_cell.length_b   1.000
_cell.length_c   1.000
_cell.angle_alpha   90.00
_cell.angle_beta   90.00
_cell.angle_gamma   90.00
#
_symmetry.space_group_name_H-M   'P 1'
#
loop_
_entity.id
_entity.type
_entity.pdbx_description
1 polymer ?
#
loop_
_entity_poly.entity_id
_entity_poly.type
_entity_poly.pdbx_seq_one_letter_code
_entity_poly.pdbx_strand_id
1 'polypeptide(L)'
;MRKILSLLPLLIIFTVSIISADEKNAVWERIYKNSFSDEQRFAVMLNILELKDRAFIPMLQESLGQLSVRNIEMGTSDEIRQKTSLAKLIVKELGNLRALEAAEEIFRVYSETKDPFLKGEAALALGKIRAVEYLPFLVRQLEALNLEPNRADPRSGEIVAYSLVQSLEIMRSPLGYEPVFLASLGWYSPRSQVKEIAKGAIKVMVDDPSEALTKILTTNPDLKIKIKAVEALGESKAPLESKAVLARKTLEMGMQIKAKNKLEEVDLLNIRTLAMKLLIQSGDRSPETVPLLKGIINLGMDENEVITALSLLGVNASDTATTYLSDLLASFNEKQRNGTNKEKENRIIRQIISSLGVTKNPIAKPALLEMQYSNYTPATVREANGALKEIP
;
A
#
# COMPACT_ATOMS: atom_id res chain seq x y z
N MET A 1 -7.36 84.94 41.98
CA MET A 1 -8.22 83.94 42.65
C MET A 1 -7.78 82.55 42.22
N ARG A 2 -7.65 81.64 43.19
CA ARG A 2 -7.19 80.24 43.07
C ARG A 2 -8.18 79.34 42.33
N LYS A 3 -7.65 78.30 41.65
CA LYS A 3 -8.01 76.85 41.68
C LYS A 3 -7.33 76.19 40.46
N ILE A 4 -6.20 75.47 40.63
CA ILE A 4 -6.06 74.05 41.03
C ILE A 4 -6.80 73.13 40.01
N LEU A 5 -6.11 72.54 39.04
CA LEU A 5 -5.47 71.21 39.04
C LEU A 5 -6.49 70.06 38.90
N SER A 6 -6.49 69.37 37.75
CA SER A 6 -6.52 67.89 37.70
C SER A 6 -6.34 67.38 36.25
N LEU A 7 -5.13 66.91 35.96
CA LEU A 7 -4.90 65.82 35.02
C LEU A 7 -5.70 64.60 35.47
N LEU A 8 -6.40 63.94 34.57
CA LEU A 8 -6.93 62.59 34.79
C LEU A 8 -6.43 61.69 33.65
N PRO A 9 -5.58 60.68 33.93
CA PRO A 9 -5.19 59.71 32.93
C PRO A 9 -6.35 58.73 32.75
N LEU A 10 -6.83 58.56 31.51
CA LEU A 10 -7.80 57.53 31.16
C LEU A 10 -7.08 56.17 31.19
N LEU A 11 -7.10 55.54 32.36
CA LEU A 11 -6.68 54.17 32.57
C LEU A 11 -7.71 53.25 31.89
N ILE A 12 -7.43 52.78 30.67
CA ILE A 12 -8.19 51.69 30.06
C ILE A 12 -7.78 50.41 30.80
N ILE A 13 -8.55 50.06 31.82
CA ILE A 13 -8.46 48.76 32.49
C ILE A 13 -8.93 47.73 31.47
N PHE A 14 -7.98 47.00 30.89
CA PHE A 14 -8.23 45.70 30.28
C PHE A 14 -8.68 44.76 31.40
N THR A 15 -9.98 44.73 31.68
CA THR A 15 -10.58 43.66 32.48
C THR A 15 -10.50 42.39 31.63
N VAL A 16 -9.43 41.64 31.83
CA VAL A 16 -9.37 40.22 31.44
C VAL A 16 -10.38 39.51 32.34
N SER A 17 -11.64 39.52 31.92
CA SER A 17 -12.65 38.66 32.53
C SER A 17 -12.24 37.22 32.25
N ILE A 18 -11.90 36.49 33.30
CA ILE A 18 -11.76 35.04 33.28
C ILE A 18 -13.19 34.50 33.16
N ILE A 19 -13.75 34.56 31.95
CA ILE A 19 -15.02 33.93 31.61
C ILE A 19 -14.75 32.43 31.62
N SER A 20 -15.53 31.68 32.40
CA SER A 20 -15.42 30.22 32.40
C SER A 20 -15.67 29.69 30.98
N ALA A 21 -14.98 28.63 30.57
CA ALA A 21 -15.07 28.10 29.20
C ALA A 21 -16.54 27.81 28.78
N ASP A 22 -17.39 27.44 29.74
CA ASP A 22 -18.80 27.10 29.54
C ASP A 22 -19.64 28.32 29.10
N GLU A 23 -19.44 29.49 29.72
CA GLU A 23 -20.15 30.72 29.36
C GLU A 23 -19.77 31.24 27.98
N LYS A 24 -18.48 31.12 27.62
CA LYS A 24 -17.99 31.52 26.29
C LYS A 24 -18.63 30.66 25.21
N ASN A 25 -18.76 29.36 25.44
CA ASN A 25 -19.36 28.43 24.49
C ASN A 25 -20.86 28.71 24.29
N ALA A 26 -21.59 28.95 25.39
CA ALA A 26 -23.00 29.33 25.35
C ALA A 26 -23.26 30.65 24.59
N VAL A 27 -22.36 31.64 24.70
CA VAL A 27 -22.47 32.90 23.95
C VAL A 27 -22.34 32.65 22.45
N TRP A 28 -21.32 31.91 22.02
CA TRP A 28 -21.12 31.63 20.60
C TRP A 28 -22.24 30.77 19.99
N GLU A 29 -22.70 29.76 20.72
CA GLU A 29 -23.85 28.96 20.31
C GLU A 29 -25.10 29.83 20.11
N ARG A 30 -25.37 30.75 21.03
CA ARG A 30 -26.50 31.69 20.91
C ARG A 30 -26.35 32.61 19.70
N ILE A 31 -25.17 33.17 19.46
CA ILE A 31 -24.90 34.02 18.29
C ILE A 31 -25.15 33.23 16.99
N TYR A 32 -24.70 31.99 16.93
CA TYR A 32 -24.92 31.13 15.77
C TYR A 32 -26.41 30.81 15.57
N LYS A 33 -27.12 30.40 16.62
CA LYS A 33 -28.56 30.07 16.57
C LYS A 33 -29.42 31.27 16.15
N ASN A 34 -29.01 32.49 16.53
CA ASN A 34 -29.69 33.74 16.16
C ASN A 34 -29.28 34.28 14.79
N SER A 35 -28.34 33.65 14.07
CA SER A 35 -27.92 34.09 12.73
C SER A 35 -28.99 33.79 11.68
N PHE A 36 -29.34 34.80 10.88
CA PHE A 36 -30.47 34.78 9.96
C PHE A 36 -30.14 34.23 8.57
N SER A 37 -28.86 34.26 8.16
CA SER A 37 -28.40 33.73 6.87
C SER A 37 -27.28 32.70 7.02
N ASP A 38 -27.10 31.86 5.99
CA ASP A 38 -26.02 30.87 5.96
C ASP A 38 -24.63 31.56 5.90
N GLU A 39 -24.54 32.74 5.30
CA GLU A 39 -23.35 33.61 5.35
C GLU A 39 -23.01 34.07 6.77
N GLN A 40 -24.00 34.53 7.55
CA GLN A 40 -23.79 34.90 8.95
C GLN A 40 -23.37 33.69 9.77
N ARG A 41 -24.03 32.55 9.58
CA ARG A 41 -23.67 31.28 10.24
C ARG A 41 -22.25 30.86 9.91
N PHE A 42 -21.81 31.03 8.66
CA PHE A 42 -20.45 30.75 8.23
C PHE A 42 -19.42 31.64 8.95
N ALA A 43 -19.66 32.95 9.01
CA ALA A 43 -18.76 33.88 9.69
C ALA A 43 -18.65 33.57 11.20
N VAL A 44 -19.78 33.26 11.85
CA VAL A 44 -19.78 32.87 13.27
C VAL A 44 -19.07 31.53 13.47
N MET A 45 -19.31 30.56 12.59
CA MET A 45 -18.67 29.25 12.64
C MET A 45 -17.14 29.37 12.57
N LEU A 46 -16.59 30.22 11.70
CA LEU A 46 -15.14 30.45 11.65
C LEU A 46 -14.55 30.84 13.02
N ASN A 47 -15.23 31.73 13.76
CA ASN A 47 -14.79 32.13 15.10
C ASN A 47 -14.89 30.98 16.12
N ILE A 48 -15.93 30.15 16.02
CA ILE A 48 -16.08 28.96 16.89
C ILE A 48 -14.93 27.98 16.65
N LEU A 49 -14.59 27.74 15.39
CA LEU A 49 -13.57 26.76 15.03
C LEU A 49 -12.14 27.17 15.42
N GLU A 50 -11.86 28.46 15.55
CA GLU A 50 -10.58 28.94 16.07
C GLU A 50 -10.33 28.48 17.52
N LEU A 51 -11.39 28.20 18.29
CA LEU A 51 -11.30 27.76 19.66
C LEU A 51 -10.87 26.30 19.81
N LYS A 52 -11.13 25.45 18.79
CA LYS A 52 -10.83 24.01 18.77
C LYS A 52 -11.32 23.27 20.02
N ASP A 53 -12.45 23.71 20.57
CA ASP A 53 -13.02 23.17 21.80
C ASP A 53 -14.01 22.05 21.49
N ARG A 54 -13.84 20.90 22.14
CA ARG A 54 -14.71 19.72 21.98
C ARG A 54 -16.11 19.96 22.56
N ALA A 55 -16.29 20.94 23.43
CA ALA A 55 -17.61 21.32 23.93
C ALA A 55 -18.58 21.78 22.82
N PHE A 56 -18.07 22.20 21.66
CA PHE A 56 -18.92 22.56 20.51
C PHE A 56 -19.40 21.36 19.68
N ILE A 57 -18.94 20.13 19.95
CA ILE A 57 -19.33 18.95 19.14
C ILE A 57 -20.87 18.80 19.03
N PRO A 58 -21.66 18.87 20.12
CA PRO A 58 -23.12 18.74 20.02
C PRO A 58 -23.75 19.82 19.13
N MET A 59 -23.28 21.05 19.24
CA MET A 59 -23.73 22.16 18.41
C MET A 59 -23.36 21.96 16.92
N LEU A 60 -22.14 21.51 16.65
CA LEU A 60 -21.66 21.22 15.29
C LEU A 60 -22.48 20.09 14.65
N GLN A 61 -22.77 19.03 15.41
CA GLN A 61 -23.63 17.92 14.99
C GLN A 61 -25.06 18.40 14.70
N GLU A 62 -25.67 19.16 15.63
CA GLU A 62 -27.01 19.74 15.43
C GLU A 62 -27.05 20.61 14.17
N SER A 63 -26.04 21.46 13.99
CA SER A 63 -25.91 22.36 12.84
C SER A 63 -25.81 21.59 11.52
N LEU A 64 -25.02 20.52 11.50
CA LEU A 64 -24.89 19.66 10.32
C LEU A 64 -26.20 18.96 10.01
N GLY A 65 -26.87 18.41 11.03
CA GLY A 65 -28.18 17.77 10.89
C GLY A 65 -29.24 18.71 10.30
N GLN A 66 -29.28 19.97 10.77
CA GLN A 66 -30.17 20.98 10.23
C GLN A 66 -29.87 21.33 8.76
N LEU A 67 -28.59 21.39 8.38
CA LEU A 67 -28.20 21.63 6.98
C LEU A 67 -28.61 20.48 6.07
N SER A 68 -28.43 19.23 6.51
CA SER A 68 -28.87 18.04 5.77
C SER A 68 -30.39 18.04 5.57
N VAL A 69 -31.18 18.34 6.61
CA VAL A 69 -32.65 18.42 6.51
C VAL A 69 -33.09 19.51 5.51
N ARG A 70 -32.39 20.64 5.46
CA ARG A 70 -32.65 21.72 4.49
C ARG A 70 -32.21 21.40 3.06
N ASN A 71 -31.59 20.24 2.83
CA ASN A 71 -30.91 19.80 1.63
C ASN A 71 -29.87 20.83 1.13
N ILE A 72 -28.60 20.46 1.23
CA ILE A 72 -27.46 21.31 0.86
C ILE A 72 -27.53 21.72 -0.61
N GLU A 73 -28.10 20.89 -1.48
CA GLU A 73 -28.13 21.11 -2.93
C GLU A 73 -29.38 21.83 -3.45
N MET A 74 -30.31 22.22 -2.56
CA MET A 74 -31.51 22.96 -2.95
C MET A 74 -31.36 24.46 -2.66
N GLY A 75 -31.78 25.28 -3.63
CA GLY A 75 -31.79 26.74 -3.52
C GLY A 75 -31.22 27.41 -4.78
N THR A 76 -30.92 28.69 -4.66
CA THR A 76 -30.14 29.43 -5.66
C THR A 76 -28.68 28.98 -5.66
N SER A 77 -27.94 29.27 -6.73
CA SER A 77 -26.51 28.94 -6.83
C SER A 77 -25.67 29.50 -5.67
N ASP A 78 -26.03 30.69 -5.17
CA ASP A 78 -25.32 31.31 -4.05
C ASP A 78 -25.69 30.66 -2.70
N GLU A 79 -26.96 30.33 -2.49
CA GLU A 79 -27.39 29.58 -1.31
C GLU A 79 -26.73 28.20 -1.23
N ILE A 80 -26.70 27.46 -2.34
CA ILE A 80 -26.03 26.16 -2.43
C ILE A 80 -24.54 26.33 -2.08
N ARG A 81 -23.88 27.35 -2.63
CA ARG A 81 -22.46 27.63 -2.35
C ARG A 81 -22.22 27.92 -0.85
N GLN A 82 -23.08 28.71 -0.22
CA GLN A 82 -22.98 29.04 1.20
C GLN A 82 -23.21 27.80 2.08
N LYS A 83 -24.27 27.03 1.83
CA LYS A 83 -24.56 25.77 2.55
C LYS A 83 -23.43 24.77 2.40
N THR A 84 -22.92 24.55 1.18
CA THR A 84 -21.79 23.63 0.93
C THR A 84 -20.53 24.09 1.65
N SER A 85 -20.25 25.39 1.66
CA SER A 85 -19.08 25.94 2.37
C SER A 85 -19.19 25.75 3.88
N LEU A 86 -20.36 25.99 4.45
CA LEU A 86 -20.64 25.78 5.87
C LEU A 86 -20.60 24.30 6.26
N ALA A 87 -21.22 23.42 5.46
CA ALA A 87 -21.19 21.98 5.69
C ALA A 87 -19.76 21.44 5.66
N LYS A 88 -18.95 21.85 4.66
CA LYS A 88 -17.54 21.46 4.57
C LYS A 88 -16.75 21.90 5.79
N LEU A 89 -17.01 23.12 6.28
CA LEU A 89 -16.35 23.67 7.46
C LEU A 89 -16.69 22.86 8.72
N ILE A 90 -17.97 22.55 8.94
CA ILE A 90 -18.44 21.76 10.08
C ILE A 90 -17.91 20.32 10.03
N VAL A 91 -18.05 19.64 8.88
CA VAL A 91 -17.57 18.27 8.67
C VAL A 91 -16.07 18.14 8.93
N LYS A 92 -15.29 19.09 8.38
CA LYS A 92 -13.84 19.14 8.61
C LYS A 92 -13.52 19.24 10.09
N GLU A 93 -14.22 20.11 10.82
CA GLU A 93 -13.94 20.27 12.24
C GLU A 93 -14.34 19.05 13.06
N LEU A 94 -15.52 18.47 12.82
CA LEU A 94 -15.93 17.24 13.50
C LEU A 94 -14.88 16.13 13.30
N GLY A 95 -14.30 16.04 12.10
CA GLY A 95 -13.15 15.18 11.82
C GLY A 95 -11.91 15.54 12.65
N ASN A 96 -11.55 16.83 12.75
CA ASN A 96 -10.39 17.28 13.52
C ASN A 96 -10.54 17.05 15.04
N LEU A 97 -11.74 17.26 15.58
CA LEU A 97 -12.10 17.04 16.98
C LEU A 97 -12.29 15.56 17.33
N ARG A 98 -12.24 14.67 16.32
CA ARG A 98 -12.46 13.23 16.42
C ARG A 98 -13.80 12.90 17.08
N ALA A 99 -14.86 13.56 16.61
CA ALA A 99 -16.22 13.41 17.10
C ALA A 99 -16.89 12.16 16.50
N LEU A 100 -16.70 11.01 17.14
CA LEU A 100 -17.28 9.74 16.67
C LEU A 100 -18.82 9.76 16.74
N GLU A 101 -19.37 10.47 17.72
CA GLU A 101 -20.81 10.68 17.91
C GLU A 101 -21.51 11.36 16.72
N ALA A 102 -20.76 12.05 15.85
CA ALA A 102 -21.27 12.70 14.64
C ALA A 102 -21.12 11.85 13.36
N ALA A 103 -20.75 10.57 13.50
CA ALA A 103 -20.46 9.70 12.36
C ALA A 103 -21.67 9.53 11.42
N GLU A 104 -22.89 9.44 11.98
CA GLU A 104 -24.10 9.28 11.18
C GLU A 104 -24.38 10.52 10.32
N GLU A 105 -24.29 11.72 10.89
CA GLU A 105 -24.53 12.98 10.17
C GLU A 105 -23.46 13.21 9.10
N ILE A 106 -22.19 12.91 9.39
CA ILE A 106 -21.10 13.00 8.40
C ILE A 106 -21.34 12.00 7.27
N PHE A 107 -21.72 10.76 7.59
CA PHE A 107 -22.00 9.75 6.58
C PHE A 107 -23.20 10.11 5.72
N ARG A 108 -24.24 10.70 6.30
CA ARG A 108 -25.39 11.23 5.56
C ARG A 108 -24.95 12.26 4.52
N VAL A 109 -24.16 13.25 4.93
CA VAL A 109 -23.56 14.25 4.01
C VAL A 109 -22.75 13.57 2.90
N TYR A 110 -21.89 12.61 3.24
CA TYR A 110 -21.11 11.85 2.27
C TYR A 110 -21.98 11.12 1.24
N SER A 111 -23.08 10.50 1.68
CA SER A 111 -23.97 9.71 0.83
C SER A 111 -24.84 10.56 -0.08
N GLU A 112 -25.32 11.71 0.40
CA GLU A 112 -26.34 12.52 -0.27
C GLU A 112 -25.75 13.58 -1.20
N THR A 113 -24.54 14.08 -0.92
CA THR A 113 -23.95 15.15 -1.74
C THR A 113 -23.35 14.63 -3.06
N LYS A 114 -23.50 15.45 -4.09
CA LYS A 114 -22.90 15.36 -5.43
C LYS A 114 -21.69 16.28 -5.56
N ASP A 115 -21.50 17.26 -4.66
CA ASP A 115 -20.31 18.10 -4.66
C ASP A 115 -19.08 17.26 -4.27
N PRO A 116 -18.08 17.09 -5.17
CA PRO A 116 -16.96 16.20 -4.92
C PRO A 116 -16.06 16.68 -3.78
N PHE A 117 -15.99 17.98 -3.52
CA PHE A 117 -15.17 18.54 -2.45
C PHE A 117 -15.78 18.27 -1.07
N LEU A 118 -17.09 18.49 -0.92
CA LEU A 118 -17.81 18.16 0.30
C LEU A 118 -17.82 16.65 0.54
N LYS A 119 -18.03 15.85 -0.51
CA LYS A 119 -17.97 14.38 -0.43
C LYS A 119 -16.58 13.90 0.01
N GLY A 120 -15.52 14.48 -0.56
CA GLY A 120 -14.14 14.19 -0.17
C GLY A 120 -13.86 14.55 1.29
N GLU A 121 -14.24 15.75 1.73
CA GLU A 121 -14.06 16.18 3.11
C GLU A 121 -14.82 15.28 4.10
N ALA A 122 -16.05 14.88 3.76
CA ALA A 122 -16.84 13.95 4.57
C ALA A 122 -16.19 12.56 4.66
N ALA A 123 -15.67 12.02 3.56
CA ALA A 123 -14.91 10.78 3.58
C ALA A 123 -13.67 10.89 4.49
N LEU A 124 -12.89 11.96 4.37
CA LEU A 124 -11.72 12.19 5.21
C LEU A 124 -12.08 12.34 6.68
N ALA A 125 -13.18 13.04 6.99
CA ALA A 125 -13.68 13.17 8.35
C ALA A 125 -14.07 11.81 8.96
N LEU A 126 -14.79 10.96 8.21
CA LEU A 126 -15.09 9.58 8.63
C LEU A 126 -13.80 8.79 8.96
N GLY A 127 -12.75 8.96 8.15
CA GLY A 127 -11.42 8.42 8.43
C GLY A 127 -10.83 8.90 9.74
N LYS A 128 -10.82 10.22 9.96
CA LYS A 128 -10.25 10.86 11.17
C LYS A 128 -10.98 10.47 12.46
N ILE A 129 -12.31 10.36 12.42
CA ILE A 129 -13.11 9.92 13.58
C ILE A 129 -13.08 8.39 13.76
N ARG A 130 -12.53 7.65 12.78
CA ARG A 130 -12.47 6.18 12.75
C ARG A 130 -13.85 5.53 12.82
N ALA A 131 -14.80 6.01 12.02
CA ALA A 131 -16.12 5.40 11.90
C ALA A 131 -16.06 4.09 11.09
N VAL A 132 -15.60 3.02 11.75
CA VAL A 132 -15.32 1.71 11.14
C VAL A 132 -16.57 1.03 10.58
N GLU A 133 -17.75 1.35 11.09
CA GLU A 133 -19.03 0.87 10.59
C GLU A 133 -19.31 1.28 9.14
N TYR A 134 -18.75 2.41 8.69
CA TYR A 134 -18.89 2.90 7.31
C TYR A 134 -17.73 2.49 6.41
N LEU A 135 -16.69 1.83 6.94
CA LEU A 135 -15.53 1.38 6.16
C LEU A 135 -15.92 0.55 4.93
N PRO A 136 -16.85 -0.44 4.98
CA PRO A 136 -17.22 -1.21 3.79
C PRO A 136 -17.83 -0.36 2.68
N PHE A 137 -18.45 0.77 3.00
CA PHE A 137 -18.97 1.71 2.00
C PHE A 137 -17.84 2.51 1.35
N LEU A 138 -16.89 3.02 2.15
CA LEU A 138 -15.74 3.75 1.63
C LEU A 138 -14.86 2.87 0.73
N VAL A 139 -14.65 1.61 1.13
CA VAL A 139 -13.95 0.60 0.33
C VAL A 139 -14.63 0.39 -1.02
N ARG A 140 -15.94 0.08 -1.02
CA ARG A 140 -16.69 -0.14 -2.26
C ARG A 140 -16.72 1.08 -3.17
N GLN A 141 -16.75 2.29 -2.60
CA GLN A 141 -16.69 3.51 -3.42
C GLN A 141 -15.33 3.65 -4.12
N LEU A 142 -14.22 3.37 -3.43
CA LEU A 142 -12.90 3.43 -4.05
C LEU A 142 -12.72 2.33 -5.10
N GLU A 143 -13.24 1.13 -4.84
CA GLU A 143 -13.30 0.03 -5.82
C GLU A 143 -14.03 0.47 -7.10
N ALA A 144 -15.23 1.05 -6.95
CA ALA A 144 -16.01 1.55 -8.08
C ALA A 144 -15.26 2.63 -8.87
N LEU A 145 -14.61 3.57 -8.18
CA LEU A 145 -13.81 4.62 -8.83
C LEU A 145 -12.58 4.07 -9.58
N ASN A 146 -11.98 2.99 -9.08
CA ASN A 146 -10.85 2.33 -9.74
C ASN A 146 -11.28 1.61 -11.02
N LEU A 147 -12.47 1.02 -11.04
CA LEU A 147 -13.00 0.24 -12.18
C LEU A 147 -13.63 1.13 -13.26
N GLU A 148 -14.39 2.13 -12.85
CA GLU A 148 -15.25 2.92 -13.74
C GLU A 148 -14.94 4.41 -13.64
N PRO A 149 -13.90 4.92 -14.36
CA PRO A 149 -13.69 6.35 -14.47
C PRO A 149 -14.91 7.01 -15.11
N ASN A 150 -15.50 8.00 -14.43
CA ASN A 150 -16.44 8.90 -15.08
C ASN A 150 -15.69 9.71 -16.15
N ARG A 151 -15.82 9.29 -17.41
CA ARG A 151 -15.11 9.91 -18.54
C ARG A 151 -15.56 11.34 -18.82
N ALA A 152 -16.79 11.70 -18.45
CA ALA A 152 -17.32 13.05 -18.64
C ALA A 152 -16.79 14.02 -17.59
N ASP A 153 -16.55 13.54 -16.37
CA ASP A 153 -15.98 14.34 -15.28
C ASP A 153 -15.00 13.52 -14.42
N PRO A 154 -13.78 13.29 -14.95
CA PRO A 154 -12.76 12.52 -14.22
C PRO A 154 -12.28 13.25 -12.96
N ARG A 155 -12.31 14.59 -12.97
CA ARG A 155 -11.78 15.41 -11.87
C ARG A 155 -12.57 15.22 -10.59
N SER A 156 -13.90 15.11 -10.68
CA SER A 156 -14.73 14.83 -9.51
C SER A 156 -14.40 13.48 -8.87
N GLY A 157 -14.19 12.44 -9.69
CA GLY A 157 -13.76 11.12 -9.21
C GLY A 157 -12.39 11.16 -8.52
N GLU A 158 -11.45 11.93 -9.08
CA GLU A 158 -10.11 12.11 -8.50
C GLU A 158 -10.12 12.77 -7.11
N ILE A 159 -10.94 13.81 -6.90
CA ILE A 159 -11.07 14.50 -5.61
C ILE A 159 -11.58 13.53 -4.52
N VAL A 160 -12.60 12.74 -4.87
CA VAL A 160 -13.18 11.75 -3.96
C VAL A 160 -12.18 10.63 -3.68
N ALA A 161 -11.53 10.08 -4.72
CA ALA A 161 -10.53 9.03 -4.58
C ALA A 161 -9.35 9.45 -3.69
N TYR A 162 -8.84 10.68 -3.86
CA TYR A 162 -7.77 11.22 -3.02
C TYR A 162 -8.15 11.17 -1.53
N SER A 163 -9.36 11.61 -1.20
CA SER A 163 -9.84 11.66 0.18
C SER A 163 -10.16 10.27 0.74
N LEU A 164 -10.67 9.35 -0.10
CA LEU A 164 -10.89 7.96 0.28
C LEU A 164 -9.59 7.23 0.59
N VAL A 165 -8.53 7.42 -0.20
CA VAL A 165 -7.21 6.83 0.08
C VAL A 165 -6.69 7.30 1.43
N GLN A 166 -6.74 8.60 1.71
CA GLN A 166 -6.35 9.14 3.02
C GLN A 166 -7.19 8.58 4.16
N SER A 167 -8.51 8.51 3.98
CA SER A 167 -9.41 7.95 4.98
C SER A 167 -9.05 6.51 5.31
N LEU A 168 -8.87 5.68 4.29
CA LEU A 168 -8.53 4.26 4.46
C LEU A 168 -7.14 4.08 5.10
N GLU A 169 -6.16 4.91 4.73
CA GLU A 169 -4.84 4.94 5.36
C GLU A 169 -4.94 5.23 6.86
N ILE A 170 -5.71 6.26 7.25
CA ILE A 170 -5.91 6.65 8.65
C ILE A 170 -6.61 5.54 9.44
N MET A 171 -7.58 4.86 8.82
CA MET A 171 -8.32 3.76 9.43
C MET A 171 -7.47 2.49 9.62
N ARG A 172 -6.38 2.32 8.85
CA ARG A 172 -5.45 1.17 8.94
C ARG A 172 -6.11 -0.20 8.87
N SER A 173 -7.16 -0.31 8.05
CA SER A 173 -7.89 -1.57 7.91
C SER A 173 -7.37 -2.40 6.73
N PRO A 174 -7.10 -3.71 6.93
CA PRO A 174 -6.76 -4.63 5.84
C PRO A 174 -7.80 -4.67 4.71
N LEU A 175 -9.09 -4.45 5.02
CA LEU A 175 -10.15 -4.41 4.02
C LEU A 175 -9.96 -3.30 2.98
N GLY A 176 -9.29 -2.20 3.35
CA GLY A 176 -8.96 -1.11 2.44
C GLY A 176 -7.71 -1.35 1.60
N TYR A 177 -6.94 -2.41 1.85
CA TYR A 177 -5.64 -2.60 1.20
C TYR A 177 -5.75 -2.77 -0.30
N GLU A 178 -6.59 -3.69 -0.76
CA GLU A 178 -6.77 -3.97 -2.19
C GLU A 178 -7.19 -2.74 -3.01
N PRO A 179 -8.25 -1.98 -2.65
CA PRO A 179 -8.63 -0.81 -3.45
C PRO A 179 -7.59 0.31 -3.40
N VAL A 180 -6.88 0.50 -2.28
CA VAL A 180 -5.79 1.49 -2.22
C VAL A 180 -4.60 1.04 -3.08
N PHE A 181 -4.26 -0.24 -3.06
CA PHE A 181 -3.24 -0.82 -3.93
C PHE A 181 -3.60 -0.61 -5.41
N LEU A 182 -4.84 -0.89 -5.81
CA LEU A 182 -5.30 -0.66 -7.19
C LEU A 182 -5.30 0.83 -7.55
N ALA A 183 -5.65 1.71 -6.60
CA ALA A 183 -5.60 3.16 -6.82
C ALA A 183 -4.17 3.67 -7.09
N SER A 184 -3.15 3.00 -6.53
CA SER A 184 -1.73 3.32 -6.78
C SER A 184 -1.28 3.06 -8.23
N LEU A 185 -2.01 2.20 -8.95
CA LEU A 185 -1.74 1.78 -10.32
C LEU A 185 -2.75 2.31 -11.34
N GLY A 186 -3.89 2.81 -10.88
CA GLY A 186 -5.07 3.11 -11.70
C GLY A 186 -4.93 4.27 -12.68
N TRP A 187 -6.06 4.65 -13.27
CA TRP A 187 -6.17 5.62 -14.36
C TRP A 187 -5.89 7.09 -13.94
N TYR A 188 -5.83 7.38 -12.65
CA TYR A 188 -5.75 8.74 -12.12
C TYR A 188 -4.59 9.56 -12.69
N SER A 189 -4.84 10.84 -12.94
CA SER A 189 -3.86 11.77 -13.50
C SER A 189 -2.74 12.09 -12.49
N PRO A 190 -1.54 12.49 -12.95
CA PRO A 190 -0.48 12.92 -12.04
C PRO A 190 -0.86 14.14 -11.19
N ARG A 191 -1.74 15.02 -11.70
CA ARG A 191 -2.12 16.27 -11.02
C ARG A 191 -2.97 16.01 -9.77
N SER A 192 -3.79 14.96 -9.76
CA SER A 192 -4.64 14.63 -8.61
C SER A 192 -3.88 14.00 -7.45
N GLN A 193 -2.64 13.56 -7.68
CA GLN A 193 -1.77 12.91 -6.69
C GLN A 193 -2.33 11.61 -6.08
N VAL A 194 -3.48 11.10 -6.54
CA VAL A 194 -4.12 9.88 -6.01
C VAL A 194 -3.16 8.69 -6.02
N LYS A 195 -2.42 8.49 -7.12
CA LYS A 195 -1.44 7.40 -7.22
C LYS A 195 -0.31 7.53 -6.21
N GLU A 196 0.23 8.74 -6.05
CA GLU A 196 1.37 8.96 -5.16
C GLU A 196 0.98 8.79 -3.69
N ILE A 197 -0.18 9.31 -3.30
CA ILE A 197 -0.67 9.11 -1.94
C ILE A 197 -1.04 7.66 -1.66
N ALA A 198 -1.63 6.95 -2.64
CA ALA A 198 -1.91 5.52 -2.51
C ALA A 198 -0.64 4.68 -2.38
N LYS A 199 0.42 4.98 -3.14
CA LYS A 199 1.74 4.34 -2.99
C LYS A 199 2.34 4.56 -1.60
N GLY A 200 2.14 5.75 -1.02
CA GLY A 200 2.53 6.03 0.36
C GLY A 200 1.72 5.20 1.35
N ALA A 201 0.39 5.22 1.21
CA ALA A 201 -0.55 4.56 2.09
C ALA A 201 -0.32 3.04 2.18
N ILE A 202 -0.13 2.34 1.05
CA ILE A 202 0.07 0.88 1.06
C ILE A 202 1.30 0.44 1.87
N LYS A 203 2.31 1.31 2.06
CA LYS A 203 3.52 0.99 2.82
C LYS A 203 3.31 1.02 4.34
N VAL A 204 2.26 1.70 4.80
CA VAL A 204 2.06 1.99 6.23
C VAL A 204 0.69 1.58 6.77
N MET A 205 -0.28 1.32 5.90
CA MET A 205 -1.65 1.03 6.29
C MET A 205 -1.80 -0.36 6.93
N VAL A 206 -1.04 -1.35 6.47
CA VAL A 206 -1.07 -2.73 6.95
C VAL A 206 0.36 -3.24 7.04
N ASP A 207 0.77 -3.78 8.20
CA ASP A 207 2.13 -4.28 8.38
C ASP A 207 2.36 -5.58 7.57
N ASP A 208 1.40 -6.52 7.60
CA ASP A 208 1.40 -7.74 6.77
C ASP A 208 0.23 -7.74 5.76
N PRO A 209 0.46 -7.30 4.51
CA PRO A 209 -0.56 -7.29 3.46
C PRO A 209 -0.70 -8.62 2.71
N SER A 210 -0.09 -9.72 3.19
CA SER A 210 0.02 -10.96 2.43
C SER A 210 -1.33 -11.55 2.02
N GLU A 211 -2.37 -11.45 2.86
CA GLU A 211 -3.71 -11.95 2.51
C GLU A 211 -4.34 -11.16 1.35
N ALA A 212 -4.30 -9.83 1.43
CA ALA A 212 -4.83 -8.96 0.37
C ALA A 212 -4.05 -9.12 -0.94
N LEU A 213 -2.72 -9.23 -0.87
CA LEU A 213 -1.87 -9.48 -2.03
C LEU A 213 -2.11 -10.89 -2.61
N THR A 214 -2.40 -11.88 -1.77
CA THR A 214 -2.81 -13.22 -2.22
C THR A 214 -4.10 -13.15 -3.02
N LYS A 215 -5.10 -12.40 -2.53
CA LYS A 215 -6.35 -12.20 -3.26
C LYS A 215 -6.08 -11.60 -4.64
N ILE A 216 -5.36 -10.47 -4.71
CA ILE A 216 -4.97 -9.81 -5.97
C ILE A 216 -4.26 -10.78 -6.92
N LEU A 217 -3.30 -11.56 -6.40
CA LEU A 217 -2.55 -12.53 -7.19
C LEU A 217 -3.44 -13.63 -7.76
N THR A 218 -4.50 -14.04 -7.07
CA THR A 218 -5.41 -15.09 -7.54
C THR A 218 -6.53 -14.57 -8.46
N THR A 219 -7.07 -13.38 -8.20
CA THR A 219 -8.29 -12.89 -8.86
C THR A 219 -8.01 -11.98 -10.05
N ASN A 220 -6.91 -11.23 -10.04
CA ASN A 220 -6.64 -10.25 -11.09
C ASN A 220 -6.08 -10.94 -12.36
N PRO A 221 -6.63 -10.70 -13.56
CA PRO A 221 -6.13 -11.32 -14.78
C PRO A 221 -4.86 -10.65 -15.35
N ASP A 222 -4.55 -9.42 -14.97
CA ASP A 222 -3.42 -8.66 -15.52
C ASP A 222 -2.10 -9.05 -14.83
N LEU A 223 -1.18 -9.63 -15.59
CA LEU A 223 0.16 -10.02 -15.11
C LEU A 223 0.95 -8.85 -14.56
N LYS A 224 0.78 -7.63 -15.09
CA LYS A 224 1.50 -6.45 -14.59
C LYS A 224 1.03 -6.07 -13.19
N ILE A 225 -0.27 -6.19 -12.92
CA ILE A 225 -0.82 -5.97 -11.58
C ILE A 225 -0.30 -7.04 -10.62
N LYS A 226 -0.24 -8.31 -11.07
CA LYS A 226 0.35 -9.39 -10.27
C LYS A 226 1.83 -9.14 -9.95
N ILE A 227 2.63 -8.67 -10.92
CA ILE A 227 4.04 -8.28 -10.69
C ILE A 227 4.11 -7.19 -9.62
N LYS A 228 3.28 -6.15 -9.72
CA LYS A 228 3.23 -5.09 -8.70
C LYS A 228 2.80 -5.59 -7.31
N ALA A 229 1.96 -6.63 -7.24
CA ALA A 229 1.60 -7.25 -5.97
C ALA A 229 2.80 -7.97 -5.32
N VAL A 230 3.62 -8.66 -6.12
CA VAL A 230 4.84 -9.32 -5.65
C VAL A 230 5.90 -8.30 -5.22
N GLU A 231 6.07 -7.21 -5.97
CA GLU A 231 6.96 -6.10 -5.58
C GLU A 231 6.50 -5.49 -4.24
N ALA A 232 5.21 -5.21 -4.09
CA ALA A 232 4.64 -4.69 -2.84
C ALA A 232 4.84 -5.64 -1.66
N LEU A 233 4.72 -6.96 -1.87
CA LEU A 233 5.04 -7.95 -0.85
C LEU A 233 6.50 -7.83 -0.40
N GLY A 234 7.43 -7.71 -1.36
CA GLY A 234 8.86 -7.54 -1.08
C GLY A 234 9.17 -6.31 -0.22
N GLU A 235 8.54 -5.18 -0.54
CA GLU A 235 8.70 -3.90 0.16
C GLU A 235 7.96 -3.82 1.51
N SER A 236 6.99 -4.72 1.75
CA SER A 236 6.17 -4.70 2.96
C SER A 236 6.93 -5.13 4.23
N LYS A 237 6.31 -4.91 5.38
CA LYS A 237 6.79 -5.40 6.69
C LYS A 237 6.29 -6.80 7.04
N ALA A 238 5.73 -7.53 6.06
CA ALA A 238 5.28 -8.90 6.28
C ALA A 238 6.44 -9.77 6.81
N PRO A 239 6.17 -10.71 7.74
CA PRO A 239 7.17 -11.69 8.18
C PRO A 239 7.77 -12.44 7.00
N LEU A 240 9.04 -12.87 7.13
CA LEU A 240 9.73 -13.64 6.08
C LEU A 240 8.97 -14.90 5.69
N GLU A 241 8.30 -15.54 6.65
CA GLU A 241 7.45 -16.71 6.42
C GLU A 241 6.25 -16.38 5.51
N SER A 242 5.49 -15.33 5.82
CA SER A 242 4.37 -14.86 4.98
C SER A 242 4.86 -14.52 3.56
N LYS A 243 6.01 -13.85 3.45
CA LYS A 243 6.65 -13.54 2.16
C LYS A 243 7.00 -14.82 1.39
N ALA A 244 7.56 -15.82 2.06
CA ALA A 244 7.92 -17.10 1.46
C ALA A 244 6.69 -17.85 0.96
N VAL A 245 5.63 -17.95 1.77
CA VAL A 245 4.37 -18.61 1.39
C VAL A 245 3.78 -18.00 0.12
N LEU A 246 3.66 -16.67 0.06
CA LEU A 246 3.08 -16.02 -1.10
C LEU A 246 4.01 -16.06 -2.32
N ALA A 247 5.33 -15.99 -2.12
CA ALA A 247 6.30 -16.17 -3.19
C ALA A 247 6.26 -17.59 -3.79
N ARG A 248 6.12 -18.65 -2.98
CA ARG A 248 5.92 -20.03 -3.50
C ARG A 248 4.65 -20.13 -4.33
N LYS A 249 3.53 -19.61 -3.83
CA LYS A 249 2.25 -19.57 -4.56
C LYS A 249 2.37 -18.80 -5.88
N THR A 250 3.14 -17.72 -5.88
CA THR A 250 3.42 -16.92 -7.08
C THR A 250 4.24 -17.71 -8.09
N LEU A 251 5.28 -18.43 -7.63
CA LEU A 251 6.11 -19.27 -8.47
C LEU A 251 5.31 -20.40 -9.12
N GLU A 252 4.47 -21.08 -8.34
CA GLU A 252 3.55 -22.12 -8.83
C GLU A 252 2.61 -21.57 -9.91
N MET A 253 1.97 -20.43 -9.65
CA MET A 253 1.10 -19.77 -10.63
C MET A 253 1.85 -19.42 -11.93
N GLY A 254 3.05 -18.86 -11.82
CA GLY A 254 3.89 -18.48 -12.96
C GLY A 254 4.34 -19.67 -13.82
N MET A 255 4.28 -20.90 -13.29
CA MET A 255 4.54 -22.15 -14.02
C MET A 255 3.27 -22.73 -14.66
N GLN A 256 2.09 -22.44 -14.11
CA GLN A 256 0.81 -22.95 -14.62
C GLN A 256 0.25 -22.10 -15.78
N ILE A 257 0.52 -20.79 -15.79
CA ILE A 257 0.04 -19.88 -16.84
C ILE A 257 0.84 -20.08 -18.13
N LYS A 258 0.13 -20.27 -19.24
CA LYS A 258 0.72 -20.27 -20.59
C LYS A 258 0.66 -18.86 -21.19
N ALA A 259 1.81 -18.32 -21.58
CA ALA A 259 1.88 -17.05 -22.30
C ALA A 259 1.15 -17.15 -23.64
N LYS A 260 0.36 -16.13 -23.96
CA LYS A 260 -0.31 -16.00 -25.27
C LYS A 260 0.53 -15.28 -26.30
N ASN A 261 1.51 -14.50 -25.84
CA ASN A 261 2.37 -13.68 -26.68
C ASN A 261 3.71 -13.42 -25.97
N LYS A 262 4.67 -12.85 -26.71
CA LYS A 262 6.03 -12.58 -26.22
C LYS A 262 6.08 -11.58 -25.05
N LEU A 263 5.12 -10.65 -24.96
CA LEU A 263 5.06 -9.71 -23.84
C LEU A 263 4.65 -10.43 -22.55
N GLU A 264 3.62 -11.29 -22.63
CA GLU A 264 3.22 -12.12 -21.49
C GLU A 264 4.32 -13.11 -21.07
N GLU A 265 5.11 -13.62 -22.01
CA GLU A 265 6.27 -14.47 -21.71
C GLU A 265 7.30 -13.73 -20.86
N VAL A 266 7.60 -12.47 -21.21
CA VAL A 266 8.48 -11.59 -20.42
C VAL A 266 7.88 -11.28 -19.05
N ASP A 267 6.59 -11.01 -18.97
CA ASP A 267 5.91 -10.74 -17.70
C ASP A 267 5.92 -11.98 -16.77
N LEU A 268 5.73 -13.19 -17.32
CA LEU A 268 5.84 -14.44 -16.56
C LEU A 268 7.28 -14.75 -16.12
N LEU A 269 8.29 -14.46 -16.94
CA LEU A 269 9.69 -14.55 -16.52
C LEU A 269 9.96 -13.61 -15.34
N ASN A 270 9.48 -12.37 -15.43
CA ASN A 270 9.65 -11.37 -14.38
C ASN A 270 8.99 -11.82 -13.07
N ILE A 271 7.75 -12.34 -13.13
CA ILE A 271 7.02 -12.75 -11.93
C ILE A 271 7.71 -13.94 -11.24
N ARG A 272 8.17 -14.94 -12.01
CA ARG A 272 8.91 -16.10 -11.46
C ARG A 272 10.25 -15.68 -10.87
N THR A 273 10.98 -14.80 -11.55
CA THR A 273 12.26 -14.27 -11.06
C THR A 273 12.09 -13.49 -9.76
N LEU A 274 11.07 -12.64 -9.65
CA LEU A 274 10.75 -11.91 -8.41
C LEU A 274 10.39 -12.87 -7.28
N ALA A 275 9.54 -13.86 -7.54
CA ALA A 275 9.18 -14.88 -6.57
C ALA A 275 10.42 -15.63 -6.05
N MET A 276 11.30 -16.09 -6.95
CA MET A 276 12.52 -16.77 -6.54
C MET A 276 13.45 -15.88 -5.72
N LYS A 277 13.59 -14.59 -6.06
CA LYS A 277 14.38 -13.64 -5.26
C LYS A 277 13.82 -13.46 -3.85
N LEU A 278 12.49 -13.40 -3.70
CA LEU A 278 11.86 -13.34 -2.38
C LEU A 278 12.05 -14.62 -1.57
N LEU A 279 12.02 -15.78 -2.23
CA LEU A 279 12.31 -17.06 -1.59
C LEU A 279 13.78 -17.16 -1.12
N ILE A 280 14.71 -16.65 -1.93
CA ILE A 280 16.13 -16.53 -1.53
C ILE A 280 16.27 -15.63 -0.30
N GLN A 281 15.65 -14.44 -0.33
CA GLN A 281 15.71 -13.47 0.77
C GLN A 281 15.07 -13.97 2.07
N SER A 282 14.01 -14.77 1.96
CA SER A 282 13.34 -15.38 3.11
C SER A 282 14.04 -16.66 3.61
N GLY A 283 15.04 -17.17 2.89
CA GLY A 283 15.74 -18.39 3.26
C GLY A 283 14.85 -19.63 3.14
N ASP A 284 13.98 -19.69 2.12
CA ASP A 284 13.02 -20.78 1.96
C ASP A 284 13.70 -22.15 1.81
N ARG A 285 13.38 -23.07 2.73
CA ARG A 285 13.86 -24.47 2.75
C ARG A 285 12.77 -25.49 2.48
N SER A 286 11.63 -25.04 1.95
CA SER A 286 10.47 -25.89 1.74
C SER A 286 10.74 -26.93 0.65
N PRO A 287 10.54 -28.24 0.89
CA PRO A 287 10.77 -29.27 -0.12
C PRO A 287 9.88 -29.10 -1.36
N GLU A 288 8.69 -28.54 -1.18
CA GLU A 288 7.70 -28.24 -2.22
C GLU A 288 8.22 -27.28 -3.30
N THR A 289 9.20 -26.44 -2.97
CA THR A 289 9.82 -25.50 -3.92
C THR A 289 10.68 -26.24 -4.95
N VAL A 290 11.30 -27.36 -4.57
CA VAL A 290 12.29 -28.06 -5.41
C VAL A 290 11.72 -28.52 -6.76
N PRO A 291 10.55 -29.18 -6.85
CA PRO A 291 9.94 -29.54 -8.14
C PRO A 291 9.70 -28.34 -9.06
N LEU A 292 9.30 -27.19 -8.52
CA LEU A 292 9.05 -25.97 -9.31
C LEU A 292 10.35 -25.47 -9.95
N LEU A 293 11.45 -25.44 -9.19
CA LEU A 293 12.76 -24.99 -9.68
C LEU A 293 13.34 -25.93 -10.74
N LYS A 294 13.18 -27.24 -10.56
CA LYS A 294 13.53 -28.23 -11.59
C LYS A 294 12.76 -27.95 -12.88
N GLY A 295 11.47 -27.64 -12.78
CA GLY A 295 10.64 -27.23 -13.91
C GLY A 295 11.22 -26.02 -14.65
N ILE A 296 11.57 -24.96 -13.93
CA ILE A 296 12.16 -23.72 -14.51
C ILE A 296 13.48 -24.01 -15.22
N ILE A 297 14.37 -24.77 -14.58
CA ILE A 297 15.69 -25.11 -15.14
C ILE A 297 15.53 -25.92 -16.42
N ASN A 298 14.58 -26.87 -16.45
CA ASN A 298 14.31 -27.69 -17.63
C ASN A 298 13.66 -26.91 -18.77
N LEU A 299 12.87 -25.86 -18.49
CA LEU A 299 12.34 -24.97 -19.52
C LEU A 299 13.47 -24.20 -20.21
N GLY A 300 14.50 -23.78 -19.45
CA GLY A 300 15.75 -23.24 -19.98
C GLY A 300 15.59 -22.01 -20.90
N MET A 301 14.51 -21.24 -20.76
CA MET A 301 14.18 -20.14 -21.68
C MET A 301 15.10 -18.92 -21.51
N ASP A 302 15.47 -18.59 -20.27
CA ASP A 302 16.35 -17.47 -19.94
C ASP A 302 17.44 -17.88 -18.95
N GLU A 303 18.68 -17.49 -19.26
CA GLU A 303 19.85 -17.87 -18.47
C GLU A 303 19.83 -17.26 -17.06
N ASN A 304 19.36 -16.02 -16.90
CA ASN A 304 19.32 -15.36 -15.59
C ASN A 304 18.22 -15.97 -14.71
N GLU A 305 17.10 -16.36 -15.30
CA GLU A 305 16.05 -17.11 -14.62
C GLU A 305 16.59 -18.46 -14.11
N VAL A 306 17.30 -19.22 -14.95
CA VAL A 306 17.97 -20.48 -14.58
C VAL A 306 18.98 -20.27 -13.45
N ILE A 307 19.83 -19.25 -13.55
CA ILE A 307 20.81 -18.91 -12.50
C ILE A 307 20.12 -18.59 -11.17
N THR A 308 19.00 -17.88 -11.21
CA THR A 308 18.22 -17.55 -10.02
C THR A 308 17.62 -18.82 -9.39
N ALA A 309 17.10 -19.73 -10.22
CA ALA A 309 16.57 -21.01 -9.76
C ALA A 309 17.65 -21.89 -9.10
N LEU A 310 18.85 -21.94 -9.68
CA LEU A 310 19.99 -22.66 -9.13
C LEU A 310 20.44 -22.08 -7.77
N SER A 311 20.51 -20.75 -7.68
CA SER A 311 20.80 -20.07 -6.41
C SER A 311 19.79 -20.42 -5.32
N LEU A 312 18.49 -20.45 -5.66
CA LEU A 312 17.44 -20.82 -4.71
C LEU A 312 17.51 -22.30 -4.29
N LEU A 313 17.88 -23.22 -5.19
CA LEU A 313 18.16 -24.61 -4.80
C LEU A 313 19.31 -24.68 -3.77
N GLY A 314 20.34 -23.84 -3.93
CA GLY A 314 21.42 -23.70 -2.95
C GLY A 314 20.93 -23.25 -1.57
N VAL A 315 20.10 -22.20 -1.53
CA VAL A 315 19.51 -21.68 -0.28
C VAL A 315 18.57 -22.68 0.39
N ASN A 316 17.82 -23.45 -0.40
CA ASN A 316 16.91 -24.46 0.09
C ASN A 316 17.64 -25.57 0.87
N ALA A 317 18.81 -25.96 0.40
CA ALA A 317 19.77 -26.85 1.08
C ALA A 317 19.23 -28.23 1.50
N SER A 318 18.01 -28.61 1.08
CA SER A 318 17.49 -29.95 1.30
C SER A 318 18.31 -31.00 0.54
N ASP A 319 18.24 -32.26 0.98
CA ASP A 319 18.91 -33.36 0.28
C ASP A 319 18.42 -33.48 -1.16
N THR A 320 17.12 -33.27 -1.41
CA THR A 320 16.54 -33.35 -2.76
C THR A 320 17.02 -32.23 -3.68
N ALA A 321 17.22 -31.02 -3.15
CA ALA A 321 17.82 -29.91 -3.88
C ALA A 321 19.31 -30.15 -4.14
N THR A 322 20.04 -30.60 -3.13
CA THR A 322 21.49 -30.85 -3.20
C THR A 322 21.80 -31.97 -4.19
N THR A 323 21.10 -33.10 -4.12
CA THR A 323 21.26 -34.21 -5.06
C THR A 323 21.03 -33.73 -6.50
N TYR A 324 19.98 -32.94 -6.75
CA TYR A 324 19.73 -32.43 -8.10
C TYR A 324 20.84 -31.49 -8.60
N LEU A 325 21.36 -30.61 -7.75
CA LEU A 325 22.51 -29.77 -8.11
C LEU A 325 23.77 -30.61 -8.37
N SER A 326 24.01 -31.66 -7.58
CA SER A 326 25.13 -32.58 -7.76
C SER A 326 25.02 -33.38 -9.06
N ASP A 327 23.83 -33.88 -9.40
CA ASP A 327 23.57 -34.60 -10.66
C ASP A 327 23.76 -33.67 -11.87
N LEU A 328 23.27 -32.43 -11.78
CA LEU A 328 23.52 -31.43 -12.81
C LEU A 328 25.03 -31.17 -13.00
N LEU A 329 25.78 -30.98 -11.91
CA LEU A 329 27.22 -30.76 -12.00
C LEU A 329 27.96 -31.97 -12.60
N ALA A 330 27.61 -33.19 -12.19
CA ALA A 330 28.18 -34.42 -12.73
C ALA A 330 27.95 -34.52 -14.25
N SER A 331 26.76 -34.16 -14.73
CA SER A 331 26.47 -34.12 -16.17
C SER A 331 27.35 -33.12 -16.94
N PHE A 332 27.66 -31.97 -16.32
CA PHE A 332 28.57 -30.98 -16.90
C PHE A 332 30.03 -31.42 -16.83
N ASN A 333 30.43 -32.13 -15.78
CA ASN A 333 31.77 -32.73 -15.65
C ASN A 333 32.01 -33.73 -16.79
N GLU A 334 31.03 -34.58 -17.09
CA GLU A 334 31.10 -35.53 -18.20
C GLU A 334 31.24 -34.81 -19.56
N LYS A 335 30.40 -33.79 -19.81
CA LYS A 335 30.51 -32.98 -21.02
C LYS A 335 31.85 -32.27 -21.14
N GLN A 336 32.40 -31.75 -20.04
CA GLN A 336 33.70 -31.10 -20.04
C GLN A 336 34.83 -32.07 -20.41
N ARG A 337 34.82 -33.28 -19.83
CA ARG A 337 35.78 -34.34 -20.17
C ARG A 337 35.73 -34.69 -21.66
N ASN A 338 34.52 -34.77 -22.20
CA ASN A 338 34.27 -35.08 -23.60
C ASN A 338 34.48 -33.89 -24.55
N GLY A 339 34.82 -32.69 -24.02
CA GLY A 339 35.02 -31.48 -24.82
C GLY A 339 33.75 -30.93 -25.46
N THR A 340 32.56 -31.30 -24.95
CA THR A 340 31.25 -30.91 -25.52
C THR A 340 30.56 -29.76 -24.78
N ASN A 341 31.16 -29.25 -23.70
CA ASN A 341 30.66 -28.06 -23.01
C ASN A 341 30.82 -26.81 -23.86
N LYS A 342 29.76 -25.99 -23.88
CA LYS A 342 29.73 -24.71 -24.58
C LYS A 342 30.19 -23.61 -23.63
N GLU A 343 30.88 -22.61 -24.17
CA GLU A 343 31.37 -21.48 -23.36
C GLU A 343 30.26 -20.76 -22.59
N LYS A 344 29.07 -20.64 -23.20
CA LYS A 344 27.87 -20.07 -22.54
C LYS A 344 27.40 -20.83 -21.30
N GLU A 345 27.76 -22.11 -21.16
CA GLU A 345 27.36 -22.94 -20.02
C GLU A 345 28.27 -22.70 -18.80
N ASN A 346 29.43 -22.06 -18.97
CA ASN A 346 30.36 -21.79 -17.88
C ASN A 346 29.73 -20.99 -16.74
N ARG A 347 28.85 -20.03 -17.05
CA ARG A 347 28.19 -19.23 -16.03
C ARG A 347 27.20 -20.06 -15.19
N ILE A 348 26.50 -20.99 -15.83
CA ILE A 348 25.63 -21.96 -15.17
C ILE A 348 26.45 -22.89 -14.26
N ILE A 349 27.56 -23.43 -14.77
CA ILE A 349 28.45 -24.32 -14.00
C ILE A 349 28.96 -23.62 -12.74
N ARG A 350 29.47 -22.39 -12.86
CA ARG A 350 29.91 -21.60 -11.70
C ARG A 350 28.79 -21.34 -10.70
N GLN A 351 27.58 -21.07 -11.19
CA GLN A 351 26.43 -20.92 -10.30
C GLN A 351 26.10 -22.22 -9.57
N ILE A 352 26.18 -23.39 -10.23
CA ILE A 352 25.96 -24.69 -9.58
C ILE A 352 27.00 -24.91 -8.48
N ILE A 353 28.28 -24.67 -8.75
CA ILE A 353 29.37 -24.77 -7.74
C ILE A 353 29.07 -23.89 -6.53
N SER A 354 28.76 -22.62 -6.77
CA SER A 354 28.42 -21.67 -5.71
C SER A 354 27.22 -22.14 -4.89
N SER A 355 26.17 -22.60 -5.56
CA SER A 355 24.94 -23.08 -4.92
C SER A 355 25.20 -24.34 -4.07
N LEU A 356 26.02 -25.28 -4.55
CA LEU A 356 26.45 -26.46 -3.80
C LEU A 356 27.29 -26.11 -2.56
N GLY A 357 28.12 -25.08 -2.61
CA GLY A 357 28.81 -24.57 -1.42
C GLY A 357 27.84 -23.99 -0.38
N VAL A 358 26.84 -23.23 -0.85
CA VAL A 358 25.81 -22.61 0.01
C VAL A 358 24.95 -23.64 0.73
N THR A 359 24.71 -24.83 0.15
CA THR A 359 23.90 -25.87 0.82
C THR A 359 24.54 -26.36 2.12
N LYS A 360 25.88 -26.31 2.22
CA LYS A 360 26.67 -26.92 3.31
C LYS A 360 26.33 -28.40 3.55
N ASN A 361 25.85 -29.09 2.51
CA ASN A 361 25.36 -30.45 2.61
C ASN A 361 26.43 -31.44 2.08
N PRO A 362 26.86 -32.45 2.86
CA PRO A 362 27.88 -33.43 2.45
C PRO A 362 27.60 -34.17 1.14
N ILE A 363 26.33 -34.30 0.72
CA ILE A 363 25.94 -34.90 -0.57
C ILE A 363 26.63 -34.21 -1.75
N ALA A 364 26.98 -32.93 -1.62
CA ALA A 364 27.64 -32.16 -2.68
C ALA A 364 29.11 -32.55 -2.93
N LYS A 365 29.80 -33.17 -1.96
CA LYS A 365 31.26 -33.39 -2.02
C LYS A 365 31.72 -34.19 -3.25
N PRO A 366 31.10 -35.33 -3.63
CA PRO A 366 31.59 -36.15 -4.74
C PRO A 366 31.62 -35.38 -6.07
N ALA A 367 30.54 -34.68 -6.42
CA ALA A 367 30.43 -33.93 -7.66
C ALA A 367 31.42 -32.76 -7.74
N LEU A 368 31.69 -32.09 -6.61
CA LEU A 368 32.67 -31.01 -6.53
C LEU A 368 34.12 -31.52 -6.64
N LEU A 369 34.44 -32.67 -6.04
CA LEU A 369 35.76 -33.30 -6.16
C LEU A 369 36.04 -33.77 -7.59
N GLU A 370 35.03 -34.31 -8.28
CA GLU A 370 35.14 -34.77 -9.66
C GLU A 370 35.56 -33.65 -10.63
N MET A 371 35.27 -32.39 -10.32
CA MET A 371 35.69 -31.23 -11.13
C MET A 371 37.20 -31.14 -11.30
N GLN A 372 37.98 -31.58 -10.30
CA GLN A 372 39.45 -31.56 -10.35
C GLN A 372 40.01 -32.46 -11.48
N TYR A 373 39.23 -33.45 -11.91
CA TYR A 373 39.61 -34.45 -12.91
C TYR A 373 38.88 -34.27 -14.24
N SER A 374 38.13 -33.18 -14.40
CA SER A 374 37.21 -33.00 -15.53
C SER A 374 37.67 -31.99 -16.57
N ASN A 375 38.97 -31.68 -16.67
CA ASN A 375 39.55 -30.75 -17.66
C ASN A 375 38.96 -29.32 -17.62
N TYR A 376 38.59 -28.84 -16.43
CA TYR A 376 38.21 -27.44 -16.22
C TYR A 376 39.44 -26.52 -16.11
N THR A 377 39.22 -25.23 -16.31
CA THR A 377 40.27 -24.22 -16.09
C THR A 377 40.68 -24.16 -14.61
N PRO A 378 41.95 -23.81 -14.30
CA PRO A 378 42.40 -23.67 -12.90
C PRO A 378 41.58 -22.68 -12.08
N ALA A 379 40.98 -21.67 -12.71
CA ALA A 379 40.07 -20.74 -12.04
C ALA A 379 38.81 -21.45 -11.52
N THR A 380 38.16 -22.25 -12.37
CA THR A 380 36.93 -22.97 -12.02
C THR A 380 37.21 -24.04 -10.96
N VAL A 381 38.34 -24.75 -11.05
CA VAL A 381 38.76 -25.72 -10.02
C VAL A 381 38.99 -25.04 -8.66
N ARG A 382 39.53 -23.82 -8.64
CA ARG A 382 39.67 -23.04 -7.39
C ARG A 382 38.32 -22.67 -6.78
N GLU A 383 37.33 -22.31 -7.60
CA GLU A 383 35.96 -22.04 -7.13
C GLU A 383 35.34 -23.30 -6.50
N ALA A 384 35.49 -24.47 -7.13
CA ALA A 384 35.02 -25.75 -6.59
C ALA A 384 35.68 -26.10 -5.26
N ASN A 385 37.00 -25.90 -5.14
CA ASN A 385 37.73 -26.07 -3.88
C ASN A 385 37.31 -25.06 -2.81
N GLY A 386 36.85 -23.87 -3.20
CA GLY A 386 36.22 -22.90 -2.30
C GLY A 386 34.92 -23.45 -1.74
N ALA A 387 34.01 -23.91 -2.61
CA ALA A 387 32.74 -24.51 -2.21
C ALA A 387 32.90 -25.73 -1.31
N LEU A 388 33.89 -26.59 -1.58
CA LEU A 388 34.20 -27.76 -0.74
C LEU A 388 34.56 -27.40 0.70
N LYS A 389 35.21 -26.25 0.94
CA LYS A 389 35.59 -25.80 2.28
C LYS A 389 34.40 -25.35 3.13
N GLU A 390 33.30 -24.98 2.49
CA GLU A 390 32.06 -24.58 3.18
C GLU A 390 31.26 -25.79 3.68
N ILE A 391 31.58 -27.00 3.21
CA ILE A 391 30.86 -28.22 3.54
C ILE A 391 31.57 -28.94 4.72
N PRO A 392 30.86 -29.21 5.84
CA PRO A 392 31.42 -29.84 7.04
C PRO A 392 31.90 -31.27 6.82
#